data_AF-A0A660PT67-F1
#
_entry.id   AF-A0A660PT67-F1
#
_cell.length_a   1.000
_cell.length_b   1.000
_cell.length_c   1.000
_cell.angle_alpha   90.00
_cell.angle_beta   90.00
_cell.angle_gamma   90.00
#
_symmetry.space_group_name_H-M   'P 1'
#
loop_
_entity.id
_entity.type
_entity.pdbx_description
1 polymer ?
#
loop_
_entity_poly.entity_id
_entity_poly.type
_entity_poly.pdbx_seq_one_letter_code
_entity_poly.pdbx_strand_id
1 'polypeptide(L)'
;MMGPTTMDSFIRTDNLGNGLFRIAKIFHYFCGAGRTGIKIEVPKGFIFDWCSMPWFFQWVTGKHGKHDAAATLHDYLYATHLTTRWMADAIFRDALRAAEVSLVVSWLLWAGVRVGGYRSYKSGPDRQARYRKEYG
;
A
#
# COMPACT_ATOMS: atom_id res chain seq x y z
N MET A 1 4.95 16.73 14.17
CA MET A 1 3.93 16.78 13.11
C MET A 1 4.63 16.56 11.78
N MET A 2 4.34 15.46 11.07
CA MET A 2 4.80 15.27 9.69
C MET A 2 3.94 16.16 8.77
N GLY A 3 4.59 16.84 7.81
CA GLY A 3 3.97 17.82 6.92
C GLY A 3 3.07 17.21 5.84
N PRO A 4 2.67 18.00 4.82
CA PRO A 4 1.68 17.56 3.84
C PRO A 4 2.22 16.41 2.98
N THR A 5 1.64 15.23 3.18
CA THR A 5 1.82 14.04 2.33
C THR A 5 1.02 14.24 1.05
N THR A 6 1.66 14.19 -0.12
CA THR A 6 0.99 14.25 -1.42
C THR A 6 1.02 12.89 -2.09
N MET A 7 -0.13 12.49 -2.64
CA MET A 7 -0.32 11.18 -3.26
C MET A 7 -0.99 11.39 -4.62
N ASP A 8 -0.42 10.84 -5.70
CA ASP A 8 -1.03 10.92 -7.03
C ASP A 8 -2.40 10.23 -7.00
N SER A 9 -3.44 10.95 -7.43
CA SER A 9 -4.84 10.63 -7.11
C SER A 9 -5.48 9.51 -7.92
N PHE A 10 -4.75 8.84 -8.82
CA PHE A 10 -5.33 7.80 -9.66
C PHE A 10 -4.33 6.71 -10.06
N ILE A 11 -4.40 5.57 -9.37
CA ILE A 11 -3.77 4.34 -9.86
C ILE A 11 -4.71 3.74 -10.90
N ARG A 12 -4.32 3.80 -12.18
CA ARG A 12 -4.94 2.92 -13.19
C ARG A 12 -4.45 1.50 -12.93
N THR A 13 -5.39 0.58 -12.75
CA THR A 13 -5.12 -0.83 -12.50
C THR A 13 -5.71 -1.70 -13.60
N ASP A 14 -4.92 -2.64 -14.14
CA ASP A 14 -5.47 -3.73 -14.92
C ASP A 14 -5.93 -4.83 -13.96
N ASN A 15 -7.17 -5.30 -14.08
CA ASN A 15 -7.66 -6.45 -13.33
C ASN A 15 -7.17 -7.74 -14.02
N LEU A 16 -6.39 -8.55 -13.31
CA LEU A 16 -5.82 -9.81 -13.82
C LEU A 16 -6.70 -11.03 -13.50
N GLY A 17 -7.82 -10.85 -12.80
CA GLY A 17 -8.63 -11.94 -12.25
C GLY A 17 -8.14 -12.40 -10.86
N ASN A 18 -8.93 -13.22 -10.18
CA ASN A 18 -8.61 -13.81 -8.86
C ASN A 18 -8.28 -12.80 -7.74
N GLY A 19 -8.72 -11.54 -7.87
CA GLY A 19 -8.41 -10.48 -6.91
C GLY A 19 -7.02 -9.87 -7.05
N LEU A 20 -6.32 -10.13 -8.17
CA LEU A 20 -5.02 -9.55 -8.49
C LEU A 20 -5.18 -8.33 -9.42
N PHE A 21 -4.40 -7.29 -9.12
CA PHE A 21 -4.39 -6.06 -9.88
C PHE A 21 -2.96 -5.70 -10.28
N ARG A 22 -2.81 -5.15 -11.48
CA ARG A 22 -1.51 -4.67 -11.99
C ARG A 22 -1.53 -3.17 -12.16
N ILE A 23 -0.49 -2.50 -11.65
CA ILE A 23 -0.31 -1.07 -11.84
C ILE A 23 -0.03 -0.77 -13.32
N ALA A 24 -0.89 0.03 -13.96
CA ALA A 24 -0.72 0.44 -15.36
C ALA A 24 0.18 1.68 -15.52
N LYS A 25 0.30 2.53 -14.47
CA LYS A 25 1.09 3.76 -14.47
C LYS A 25 1.94 3.88 -13.21
N ILE A 26 3.20 4.32 -13.35
CA ILE A 26 4.09 4.61 -12.23
C ILE A 26 3.37 5.53 -11.24
N PHE A 27 3.49 5.19 -9.96
CA PHE A 27 2.89 5.94 -8.87
C PHE A 27 3.98 6.38 -7.89
N HIS A 28 3.94 7.65 -7.49
CA HIS A 28 4.88 8.20 -6.53
C HIS A 28 4.16 8.55 -5.22
N TYR A 29 4.76 8.13 -4.11
CA TYR A 29 4.35 8.52 -2.78
C TYR A 29 5.45 9.35 -2.12
N PHE A 30 5.08 10.51 -1.58
CA PHE A 30 5.99 11.39 -0.86
C PHE A 30 5.63 11.42 0.62
N CYS A 31 6.51 10.90 1.46
CA CYS A 31 6.37 10.90 2.91
C CYS A 31 7.25 12.00 3.53
N GLY A 32 6.66 13.02 4.14
CA GLY A 32 7.39 14.00 4.97
C GLY A 32 7.26 15.47 4.53
N ALA A 33 7.78 16.37 5.37
CA ALA A 33 7.76 17.82 5.14
C ALA A 33 9.06 18.30 4.48
N GLY A 34 8.98 19.10 3.41
CA GLY A 34 10.11 19.84 2.86
C GLY A 34 11.17 18.97 2.18
N ARG A 35 12.47 19.28 2.41
CA ARG A 35 13.62 18.66 1.72
C ARG A 35 14.03 17.27 2.23
N THR A 36 13.44 16.79 3.32
CA THR A 36 13.76 15.51 3.97
C THR A 36 12.70 14.44 3.71
N GLY A 37 11.82 14.66 2.73
CA GLY A 37 10.78 13.70 2.38
C GLY A 37 11.37 12.44 1.74
N ILE A 38 10.84 11.28 2.11
CA ILE A 38 11.13 10.01 1.45
C ILE A 38 10.20 9.90 0.24
N LYS A 39 10.77 9.86 -0.97
CA LYS A 39 10.04 9.53 -2.19
C LYS A 39 10.08 8.02 -2.40
N ILE A 40 8.92 7.39 -2.44
CA ILE A 40 8.75 5.98 -2.77
C ILE A 40 8.12 5.91 -4.15
N GLU A 41 8.77 5.20 -5.05
CA GLU A 41 8.30 5.01 -6.42
C GLU A 41 7.86 3.56 -6.62
N VAL A 42 6.59 3.38 -6.95
CA VAL A 42 6.05 2.06 -7.27
C VAL A 42 6.05 1.92 -8.80
N PRO A 43 6.83 0.97 -9.35
CA PRO A 43 7.01 0.85 -10.78
C PRO A 43 5.74 0.33 -11.48
N LYS A 44 5.58 0.69 -12.75
CA LYS A 44 4.58 0.09 -13.64
C LYS A 44 4.78 -1.43 -13.68
N GLY A 45 3.68 -2.18 -13.70
CA GLY A 45 3.70 -3.64 -13.74
C GLY A 45 3.80 -4.30 -12.38
N PHE A 46 3.87 -3.53 -11.28
CA PHE A 46 3.72 -4.11 -9.95
C PHE A 46 2.33 -4.74 -9.82
N ILE A 47 2.31 -6.04 -9.51
CA ILE A 47 1.11 -6.80 -9.22
C ILE A 47 0.91 -6.77 -7.71
N PHE A 48 -0.29 -6.43 -7.27
CA PHE A 48 -0.65 -6.37 -5.86
C PHE A 48 -1.97 -7.09 -5.60
N ASP A 49 -2.08 -7.61 -4.39
CA ASP A 49 -3.27 -8.25 -3.86
C ASP A 49 -3.69 -7.50 -2.61
N TRP A 50 -4.92 -6.97 -2.56
CA TRP A 50 -5.48 -6.38 -1.32
C TRP A 50 -5.60 -7.38 -0.15
N CYS A 51 -4.99 -8.56 -0.26
CA CYS A 51 -4.94 -9.64 0.71
C CYS A 51 -4.19 -9.26 2.00
N SER A 52 -3.27 -8.28 1.95
CA SER A 52 -2.62 -7.75 3.17
C SER A 52 -3.57 -6.92 4.03
N MET A 53 -4.70 -6.48 3.48
CA MET A 53 -5.69 -5.69 4.21
C MET A 53 -6.61 -6.59 5.05
N PRO A 54 -6.96 -6.21 6.29
CA PRO A 54 -7.97 -6.92 7.06
C PRO A 54 -9.31 -7.01 6.29
N TRP A 55 -10.09 -8.07 6.50
CA TRP A 55 -11.38 -8.27 5.81
C TRP A 55 -12.37 -7.10 5.97
N PHE A 56 -12.29 -6.37 7.08
CA PHE A 56 -13.11 -5.18 7.34
C PHE A 56 -12.57 -3.89 6.68
N PHE A 57 -11.37 -3.92 6.09
CA PHE A 57 -10.80 -2.76 5.38
C PHE A 57 -11.74 -2.28 4.27
N GLN A 58 -12.32 -3.21 3.51
CA GLN A 58 -13.26 -2.92 2.42
C GLN A 58 -14.53 -2.21 2.90
N TRP A 59 -14.98 -2.49 4.14
CA TRP A 59 -16.14 -1.84 4.75
C TRP A 59 -15.86 -0.38 5.13
N VAL A 60 -14.61 -0.07 5.42
CA VAL A 60 -14.23 1.22 5.98
C VAL A 60 -13.80 2.21 4.89
N THR A 61 -13.23 1.73 3.79
CA THR A 61 -12.69 2.60 2.73
C THR A 61 -13.71 3.04 1.67
N GLY A 62 -14.93 2.51 1.70
CA GLY A 62 -15.93 2.75 0.66
C GLY A 62 -15.49 2.23 -0.71
N LYS A 63 -16.28 2.54 -1.76
CA LYS A 63 -15.99 2.17 -3.15
C LYS A 63 -14.65 2.79 -3.59
N HIS A 64 -13.77 1.96 -4.17
CA HIS A 64 -12.51 2.24 -4.88
C HIS A 64 -12.12 3.72 -5.08
N GLY A 65 -10.90 4.09 -4.70
CA GLY A 65 -10.40 5.45 -4.92
C GLY A 65 -9.19 5.82 -4.06
N LYS A 66 -9.40 6.68 -3.07
CA LYS A 66 -8.31 7.38 -2.34
C LYS A 66 -7.38 6.44 -1.55
N HIS A 67 -7.89 5.28 -1.15
CA HIS A 67 -7.21 4.31 -0.29
C HIS A 67 -6.39 3.28 -1.07
N ASP A 68 -6.71 3.10 -2.35
CA ASP A 68 -6.09 2.07 -3.19
C ASP A 68 -4.59 2.34 -3.32
N ALA A 69 -4.21 3.62 -3.42
CA ALA A 69 -2.82 4.03 -3.44
C ALA A 69 -2.06 3.78 -2.13
N ALA A 70 -2.72 3.91 -0.97
CA ALA A 70 -2.11 3.55 0.31
C ALA A 70 -1.92 2.01 0.42
N ALA A 71 -2.91 1.25 -0.05
CA ALA A 71 -2.87 -0.21 -0.07
C ALA A 71 -1.74 -0.75 -0.96
N THR A 72 -1.71 -0.28 -2.20
CA THR A 72 -0.69 -0.66 -3.18
C THR A 72 0.72 -0.30 -2.70
N LEU A 73 0.89 0.85 -2.06
CA LEU A 73 2.16 1.24 -1.46
C LEU A 73 2.59 0.27 -0.35
N HIS A 74 1.65 -0.13 0.51
CA HIS A 74 1.93 -1.09 1.59
C HIS A 74 2.35 -2.45 1.05
N ASP A 75 1.62 -3.00 0.07
CA ASP A 75 1.98 -4.26 -0.59
C ASP A 75 3.35 -4.17 -1.28
N TYR A 76 3.66 -3.04 -1.91
CA TYR A 76 4.97 -2.81 -2.52
C TYR A 76 6.10 -2.85 -1.50
N LEU A 77 5.94 -2.17 -0.36
CA LEU A 77 6.93 -2.17 0.73
C LEU A 77 7.08 -3.56 1.36
N TYR A 78 5.98 -4.31 1.46
CA TYR A 78 5.97 -5.69 1.96
C TYR A 78 6.60 -6.68 0.97
N ALA A 79 6.45 -6.47 -0.33
CA ALA A 79 7.02 -7.33 -1.37
C ALA A 79 8.52 -7.09 -1.56
N THR A 80 8.97 -5.84 -1.44
CA THR A 80 10.35 -5.46 -1.73
C THR A 80 11.26 -5.43 -0.51
N HIS A 81 10.69 -5.40 0.70
CA HIS A 81 11.44 -5.21 1.96
C HIS A 81 12.34 -3.97 1.96
N LEU A 82 12.01 -2.95 1.13
CA LEU A 82 12.73 -1.68 1.07
C LEU A 82 12.78 -0.95 2.41
N THR A 83 11.79 -1.22 3.27
CA THR A 83 11.72 -0.69 4.62
C THR A 83 11.41 -1.82 5.59
N THR A 84 11.72 -1.60 6.87
CA THR A 84 11.31 -2.55 7.92
C THR A 84 9.78 -2.61 8.00
N ARG A 85 9.24 -3.75 8.42
CA ARG A 85 7.79 -3.93 8.63
C ARG A 85 7.17 -2.77 9.42
N TRP A 86 7.80 -2.34 10.51
CA TRP A 86 7.32 -1.22 11.32
C TRP A 86 7.22 0.09 10.51
N MET A 87 8.23 0.38 9.69
CA MET A 87 8.25 1.58 8.87
C MET A 87 7.20 1.49 7.77
N ALA A 88 7.05 0.33 7.11
CA ALA A 88 6.01 0.08 6.12
C ALA A 88 4.61 0.30 6.69
N ASP A 89 4.33 -0.22 7.89
CA ASP A 89 3.05 -0.03 8.57
C ASP A 89 2.83 1.45 8.95
N ALA A 90 3.87 2.15 9.41
CA ALA A 90 3.79 3.58 9.74
C ALA A 90 3.51 4.46 8.50
N ILE A 91 4.23 4.20 7.40
CA ILE A 91 4.02 4.84 6.09
C ILE A 91 2.58 4.60 5.62
N PHE A 92 2.08 3.38 5.75
CA PHE A 92 0.70 3.04 5.38
C PHE A 92 -0.33 3.85 6.18
N ARG A 93 -0.17 3.96 7.50
CA ARG A 93 -1.05 4.79 8.34
C ARG A 93 -1.02 6.26 7.90
N ASP A 94 0.15 6.79 7.58
CA ASP A 94 0.27 8.19 7.18
C ASP A 94 -0.27 8.41 5.75
N ALA A 95 -0.16 7.43 4.86
CA ALA A 95 -0.82 7.41 3.55
C ALA A 95 -2.35 7.38 3.67
N LEU A 96 -2.91 6.60 4.61
CA LEU A 96 -4.35 6.63 4.91
C LEU A 96 -4.81 8.02 5.36
N ARG A 97 -4.03 8.69 6.22
CA ARG A 97 -4.35 10.07 6.65
C ARG A 97 -4.31 11.06 5.48
N ALA A 98 -3.35 10.91 4.57
CA ALA A 98 -3.26 11.71 3.36
C ALA A 98 -4.45 11.48 2.41
N ALA A 99 -5.01 10.27 2.43
CA ALA A 99 -6.23 9.90 1.73
C ALA A 99 -7.53 10.36 2.43
N GLU A 100 -7.43 11.21 3.46
CA GLU A 100 -8.55 11.75 4.25
C GLU A 100 -9.33 10.68 5.05
N VAL A 101 -8.68 9.55 5.35
CA VAL A 101 -9.23 8.53 6.25
C VAL A 101 -9.28 9.09 7.67
N SER A 102 -10.37 8.83 8.39
CA SER A 102 -10.48 9.23 9.78
C SER A 102 -9.34 8.66 10.64
N LEU A 103 -8.93 9.41 11.66
CA LEU A 103 -7.81 9.01 12.52
C LEU A 103 -8.05 7.66 13.19
N VAL A 104 -9.26 7.46 13.69
CA VAL A 104 -9.66 6.23 14.40
C VAL A 104 -9.52 5.03 13.46
N VAL A 105 -10.03 5.15 12.24
CA VAL A 105 -9.90 4.10 11.23
C VAL A 105 -8.44 3.83 10.90
N SER A 106 -7.65 4.87 10.63
CA SER A 106 -6.24 4.70 10.27
C SER A 106 -5.47 3.96 11.36
N TRP A 107 -5.78 4.22 12.63
CA TRP A 107 -5.22 3.50 13.78
C TRP A 107 -5.70 2.05 13.87
N LEU A 108 -6.99 1.77 13.65
CA LEU A 108 -7.53 0.41 13.65
C LEU A 108 -6.90 -0.45 12.54
N LEU A 109 -6.75 0.12 11.35
CA LEU A 109 -6.13 -0.55 10.21
C LEU A 109 -4.66 -0.81 10.45
N TRP A 110 -3.93 0.19 10.97
CA TRP A 110 -2.55 0.05 11.39
C TRP A 110 -2.39 -1.06 12.45
N ALA A 111 -3.24 -1.09 13.46
CA ALA A 111 -3.22 -2.12 14.50
C ALA A 111 -3.47 -3.51 13.92
N GLY A 112 -4.43 -3.63 12.98
CA GLY A 112 -4.71 -4.87 12.27
C GLY A 112 -3.50 -5.43 11.53
N VAL A 113 -2.81 -4.60 10.73
CA VAL A 113 -1.60 -5.04 9.99
C VAL A 113 -0.42 -5.29 10.93
N ARG A 114 -0.32 -4.61 12.07
CA ARG A 114 0.73 -4.88 13.07
C ARG A 114 0.60 -6.27 13.68
N VAL A 115 -0.63 -6.66 14.02
CA VAL A 115 -0.93 -7.95 14.65
C VAL A 115 -0.92 -9.08 13.62
N GLY A 116 -1.53 -8.89 12.45
CA GLY A 116 -1.73 -9.95 11.44
C GLY A 116 -0.72 -9.98 10.28
N GLY A 117 0.00 -8.90 10.03
CA GLY A 117 0.80 -8.72 8.81
C GLY A 117 2.14 -9.48 8.77
N TYR A 118 2.58 -10.09 9.87
CA TYR A 118 3.90 -10.74 9.93
C TYR A 118 4.09 -11.84 8.88
N ARG A 119 3.08 -12.72 8.70
CA ARG A 119 3.13 -13.80 7.71
C ARG A 119 3.16 -13.22 6.29
N SER A 120 2.29 -12.24 6.02
CA SER A 120 2.19 -11.54 4.72
C SER A 120 3.52 -10.84 4.35
N TYR A 121 4.15 -10.19 5.33
CA TYR A 121 5.47 -9.55 5.16
C TYR A 121 6.54 -10.57 4.80
N LYS A 122 6.62 -11.68 5.54
CA LYS A 122 7.62 -12.72 5.30
C LYS A 122 7.47 -13.38 3.92
N SER A 123 6.24 -13.62 3.47
CA SER A 123 5.96 -14.22 2.15
C SER A 123 5.86 -13.21 1.00
N GLY A 124 6.05 -11.91 1.25
CA GLY A 124 5.92 -10.85 0.25
C GLY A 124 6.80 -11.07 -1.00
N PRO A 125 8.12 -11.24 -0.84
CA PRO A 125 9.03 -11.45 -1.98
C PRO A 125 8.67 -12.69 -2.82
N ASP A 126 8.33 -13.80 -2.16
CA ASP A 126 7.95 -15.05 -2.83
C ASP A 126 6.65 -14.91 -3.62
N ARG A 127 5.65 -14.21 -3.05
CA ARG A 127 4.40 -13.90 -3.76
C ARG A 127 4.68 -13.09 -5.02
N GLN A 128 5.50 -12.05 -4.91
CA GLN A 128 5.82 -11.20 -6.05
C GLN A 128 6.57 -11.94 -7.16
N ALA A 129 7.49 -12.82 -6.77
CA ALA A 129 8.20 -13.68 -7.73
C ALA A 129 7.25 -14.59 -8.51
N ARG A 130 6.23 -15.16 -7.84
CA ARG A 130 5.18 -15.96 -8.50
C ARG A 130 4.34 -15.11 -9.45
N TYR A 131 3.85 -13.95 -9.01
CA TYR A 131 3.04 -13.07 -9.86
C TYR A 131 3.78 -12.65 -11.13
N ARG A 132 5.07 -12.34 -11.01
CA ARG A 132 5.90 -12.00 -12.17
C ARG A 132 6.11 -13.17 -13.14
N LYS A 133 6.13 -14.41 -12.65
CA LYS A 133 6.25 -15.60 -13.51
C LYS A 133 4.94 -15.91 -14.24
N GLU A 134 3.81 -15.66 -13.58
CA GLU A 134 2.48 -16.04 -14.09
C GLU A 134 1.85 -14.96 -14.98
N TYR A 135 2.13 -13.67 -14.71
CA TYR A 135 1.48 -12.53 -15.36
C TYR A 135 2.45 -11.48 -15.93
N GLY A 136 3.76 -11.74 -15.88
CA GLY A 136 4.84 -10.84 -16.32
C GLY A 136 5.17 -10.92 -17.79
#